data_AF-A0A3B9RTK0-F1
#
_entry.id   AF-A0A3B9RTK0-F1
#
_cell.length_a   1.000
_cell.length_b   1.000
_cell.length_c   1.000
_cell.angle_alpha   90.00
_cell.angle_beta   90.00
_cell.angle_gamma   90.00
#
_symmetry.space_group_name_H-M   'P 1'
#
loop_
_entity.id
_entity.type
_entity.pdbx_description
1 polymer ?
#
loop_
_entity_poly.entity_id
_entity_poly.type
_entity_poly.pdbx_seq_one_letter_code
_entity_poly.pdbx_strand_id
1 'polypeptide(L)'
;DKEDQDYTYVIYNVPDEDKVFELIDLPMPEEYLDDVLYNTLSDSEIFVITLATMGEAQRQFLQLVSEDYALELNNYGMLRSIELMFLRTFEEKLAYPVMNAFIWSLLCRGKEYVPVRSYAIEILKWIPSEIMHFYLEEEFIEAFSKFVKQQLCTKGVCSLAKRPTAAEIKKGTYTIRGTDALYTLLKIRDEDD
;
A
#
# COMPACT_ATOMS: atom_id res chain seq x y z
N ASP A 1 -30.36 -20.54 2.92
CA ASP A 1 -29.78 -19.84 4.07
C ASP A 1 -28.65 -18.96 3.60
N LYS A 2 -28.99 -17.71 3.31
CA LYS A 2 -28.00 -16.65 3.11
C LYS A 2 -27.69 -16.15 4.51
N GLU A 3 -26.50 -16.46 5.02
CA GLU A 3 -26.01 -15.83 6.24
C GLU A 3 -25.83 -14.35 5.92
N ASP A 4 -26.79 -13.54 6.36
CA ASP A 4 -26.61 -12.12 6.61
C ASP A 4 -25.50 -12.01 7.67
N GLN A 5 -24.26 -11.87 7.20
CA GLN A 5 -23.17 -11.43 8.07
C GLN A 5 -23.44 -9.96 8.36
N ASP A 6 -23.94 -9.72 9.56
CA ASP A 6 -24.08 -8.40 10.16
C ASP A 6 -22.67 -7.79 10.27
N TYR A 7 -22.26 -7.02 9.25
CA TYR A 7 -21.02 -6.26 9.29
C TYR A 7 -21.20 -5.16 10.31
N THR A 8 -20.85 -5.44 11.57
CA THR A 8 -20.71 -4.40 12.58
C THR A 8 -19.67 -3.40 12.09
N TYR A 9 -20.09 -2.15 11.90
CA TYR A 9 -19.20 -1.05 11.55
C TYR A 9 -18.21 -0.85 12.69
N VAL A 10 -16.99 -1.38 12.53
CA VAL A 10 -15.92 -1.21 13.51
C VAL A 10 -15.22 0.09 13.20
N ILE A 11 -15.25 1.05 14.13
CA ILE A 11 -14.42 2.25 14.04
C ILE A 11 -13.12 1.96 14.78
N TYR A 12 -11.99 2.07 14.08
CA TYR A 12 -10.69 1.96 14.71
C TYR A 12 -10.31 3.27 15.40
N ASN A 13 -10.11 3.19 16.71
CA ASN A 13 -9.61 4.31 17.51
C ASN A 13 -8.11 4.16 17.67
N VAL A 14 -7.35 5.12 17.16
CA VAL A 14 -5.88 5.10 17.26
C VAL A 14 -5.45 5.21 18.73
N PRO A 15 -4.63 4.27 19.24
CA PRO A 15 -4.09 4.35 20.58
C PRO A 15 -3.29 5.63 20.83
N ASP A 16 -3.26 6.12 22.07
CA ASP A 16 -2.57 7.39 22.41
C ASP A 16 -1.09 7.39 22.01
N GLU A 17 -0.41 6.25 22.13
CA GLU A 17 0.99 6.10 21.74
C GLU A 17 1.22 6.21 20.22
N ASP A 18 0.15 6.02 19.44
CA ASP A 18 0.18 6.00 17.99
C ASP A 18 -0.38 7.25 17.32
N LYS A 19 -0.96 8.16 18.10
CA LYS A 19 -1.43 9.46 17.60
C LYS A 19 -0.34 10.24 16.85
N VAL A 20 0.92 10.04 17.23
CA VAL A 20 2.09 10.66 16.57
C VAL A 20 2.33 10.13 15.15
N PHE A 21 1.74 9.01 14.79
CA PHE A 21 1.86 8.38 13.48
C PHE A 21 0.64 8.62 12.59
N GLU A 22 -0.41 9.26 13.08
CA GLU A 22 -1.59 9.57 12.27
C GLU A 22 -1.30 10.53 11.12
N LEU A 23 -1.89 10.25 9.97
CA LEU A 23 -1.79 11.07 8.77
C LEU A 23 -3.02 11.98 8.67
N ILE A 24 -3.07 13.02 9.51
CA ILE A 24 -4.24 13.89 9.75
C ILE A 24 -4.84 14.52 8.47
N ASP A 25 -4.01 14.84 7.48
CA ASP A 25 -4.44 15.49 6.23
C ASP A 25 -4.65 14.52 5.05
N LEU A 26 -4.87 13.22 5.30
CA LEU A 26 -5.15 12.28 4.23
C LEU A 26 -6.66 12.26 3.95
N PRO A 27 -7.16 12.78 2.81
CA PRO A 27 -8.56 12.63 2.47
C PRO A 27 -8.84 11.14 2.34
N MET A 28 -9.72 10.62 3.20
CA MET A 28 -10.34 9.33 2.93
C MET A 28 -11.29 9.56 1.75
N PRO A 29 -11.17 8.82 0.65
CA PRO A 29 -12.08 8.97 -0.46
C PRO A 29 -13.48 8.51 0.01
N GLU A 30 -14.32 9.45 0.44
CA GLU A 30 -15.66 9.16 1.02
C GLU A 30 -16.57 8.41 0.03
N GLU A 31 -16.27 8.47 -1.28
CA GLU A 31 -17.08 7.91 -2.36
C GLU A 31 -16.60 6.54 -2.89
N TYR A 32 -15.45 6.03 -2.43
CA TYR A 32 -14.81 4.85 -3.04
C TYR A 32 -14.73 3.63 -2.09
N LEU A 33 -15.53 3.63 -1.03
CA LEU A 33 -15.26 2.78 0.14
C LEU A 33 -15.65 1.30 0.01
N ASP A 34 -16.64 0.91 -0.78
CA ASP A 34 -17.13 -0.47 -0.65
C ASP A 34 -16.65 -1.44 -1.74
N ASP A 35 -16.76 -1.12 -3.03
CA ASP A 35 -16.39 -2.10 -4.08
C ASP A 35 -15.01 -1.85 -4.68
N VAL A 36 -14.63 -0.60 -4.90
CA VAL A 36 -13.43 -0.30 -5.70
C VAL A 36 -12.12 -0.51 -4.95
N LEU A 37 -12.15 -0.41 -3.62
CA LEU A 37 -10.99 -0.68 -2.77
C LEU A 37 -10.55 -2.16 -2.89
N TYR A 38 -11.46 -3.06 -3.26
CA TYR A 38 -11.22 -4.49 -3.40
C TYR A 38 -10.87 -4.91 -4.83
N ASN A 39 -10.78 -3.97 -5.76
CA ASN A 39 -10.44 -4.23 -7.15
C ASN A 39 -8.92 -4.22 -7.39
N THR A 40 -8.54 -4.75 -8.56
CA THR A 40 -7.18 -4.69 -9.12
C THR A 40 -6.72 -3.24 -9.33
N LEU A 41 -5.43 -3.02 -9.59
CA LEU A 41 -4.94 -1.65 -9.86
C LEU A 41 -5.55 -1.04 -11.12
N SER A 42 -5.92 -1.85 -12.11
CA SER A 42 -6.55 -1.37 -13.34
C SER A 42 -8.03 -1.06 -13.15
N ASP A 43 -8.70 -1.77 -12.23
CA ASP A 43 -10.16 -1.75 -12.12
C ASP A 43 -10.64 -1.01 -10.88
N SER A 44 -9.73 -0.53 -10.01
CA SER A 44 -10.11 0.22 -8.81
C SER A 44 -10.61 1.62 -9.11
N GLU A 45 -10.41 2.18 -10.30
CA GLU A 45 -10.78 3.57 -10.63
C GLU A 45 -10.18 4.67 -9.72
N ILE A 46 -9.55 4.31 -8.60
CA ILE A 46 -8.83 5.16 -7.65
C ILE A 46 -7.58 5.77 -8.33
N PHE A 47 -6.99 5.03 -9.27
CA PHE A 47 -5.74 5.39 -9.92
C PHE A 47 -5.88 5.60 -11.43
N VAL A 48 -5.12 6.55 -11.94
CA VAL A 48 -4.86 6.72 -13.37
C VAL A 48 -3.51 6.09 -13.70
N ILE A 49 -3.53 5.09 -14.60
CA ILE A 49 -2.32 4.48 -15.15
C ILE A 49 -1.81 5.39 -16.27
N THR A 50 -0.62 5.96 -16.10
CA THR A 50 -0.09 6.91 -17.09
C THR A 50 0.55 6.18 -18.27
N LEU A 51 -0.27 5.78 -19.25
CA LEU A 51 0.17 5.01 -20.43
C LEU A 51 1.31 5.70 -21.21
N ALA A 52 1.27 7.03 -21.29
CA ALA A 52 2.30 7.83 -21.98
C ALA A 52 3.70 7.68 -21.36
N THR A 53 3.79 7.41 -20.05
CA THR A 53 5.05 7.28 -19.32
C THR A 53 5.35 5.84 -18.90
N MET A 54 4.54 4.86 -19.32
CA MET A 54 4.70 3.46 -18.93
C MET A 54 6.08 2.90 -19.29
N GLY A 55 6.62 3.24 -20.47
CA GLY A 55 7.97 2.82 -20.86
C GLY A 55 9.08 3.47 -20.03
N GLU A 56 8.87 4.69 -19.51
CA GLU A 56 9.80 5.36 -18.60
C GLU A 56 9.72 4.74 -17.20
N ALA A 57 8.52 4.54 -16.67
CA ALA A 57 8.32 3.83 -15.41
C ALA A 57 9.00 2.45 -15.42
N GLN A 58 8.84 1.69 -16.51
CA GLN A 58 9.49 0.37 -16.65
C GLN A 58 11.01 0.48 -16.59
N ARG A 59 11.62 1.44 -17.31
CA ARG A 59 13.07 1.68 -17.24
C ARG A 59 13.52 2.02 -15.82
N GLN A 60 12.77 2.87 -15.12
CA GLN A 60 13.09 3.26 -13.75
C GLN A 60 12.98 2.07 -12.78
N PHE A 61 11.96 1.22 -12.90
CA PHE A 61 11.86 -0.02 -12.12
C PHE A 61 13.05 -0.94 -12.37
N LEU A 62 13.40 -1.19 -13.63
CA LEU A 62 14.51 -2.08 -14.00
C LEU A 62 15.87 -1.62 -13.45
N GLN A 63 16.06 -0.32 -13.19
CA GLN A 63 17.27 0.22 -12.57
C GLN A 63 17.35 -0.04 -11.05
N LEU A 64 16.21 -0.30 -10.41
CA LEU A 64 16.10 -0.42 -8.95
C LEU A 64 16.06 -1.87 -8.46
N VAL A 65 15.92 -2.84 -9.37
CA VAL A 65 15.59 -4.23 -9.02
C VAL A 65 16.66 -5.23 -9.46
N SER A 66 16.62 -6.43 -8.90
CA SER A 66 17.47 -7.54 -9.35
C SER A 66 17.06 -8.04 -10.73
N GLU A 67 17.98 -8.73 -11.41
CA GLU A 67 17.72 -9.37 -12.71
C GLU A 67 16.54 -10.35 -12.66
N ASP A 68 16.42 -11.14 -11.58
CA ASP A 68 15.31 -12.07 -11.38
C ASP A 68 13.95 -11.35 -11.37
N TYR A 69 13.86 -10.21 -10.68
CA TYR A 69 12.61 -9.44 -10.64
C TYR A 69 12.38 -8.65 -11.93
N ALA A 70 13.44 -8.22 -12.62
CA ALA A 70 13.34 -7.64 -13.95
C ALA A 70 12.67 -8.62 -14.95
N LEU A 71 12.98 -9.92 -14.85
CA LEU A 71 12.30 -10.95 -15.64
C LEU A 71 10.81 -11.05 -15.27
N GLU A 72 10.47 -11.01 -13.98
CA GLU A 72 9.07 -10.99 -13.54
C GLU A 72 8.31 -9.79 -14.12
N LEU A 73 8.89 -8.58 -14.05
CA LEU A 73 8.30 -7.36 -14.63
C LEU A 73 8.09 -7.48 -16.13
N ASN A 74 9.03 -8.07 -16.86
CA ASN A 74 8.91 -8.25 -18.31
C ASN A 74 7.86 -9.30 -18.70
N ASN A 75 7.64 -10.31 -17.84
CA ASN A 75 6.68 -11.39 -18.11
C ASN A 75 5.23 -11.01 -17.76
N TYR A 76 5.02 -10.33 -16.63
CA TYR A 76 3.67 -10.03 -16.13
C TYR A 76 3.25 -8.58 -16.32
N GLY A 77 4.20 -7.67 -16.56
CA GLY A 77 3.97 -6.23 -16.57
C GLY A 77 3.97 -5.63 -15.16
N MET A 78 4.27 -4.33 -15.07
CA MET A 78 4.49 -3.63 -13.79
C MET A 78 3.29 -3.69 -12.84
N LEU A 79 2.08 -3.44 -13.34
CA LEU A 79 0.86 -3.43 -12.51
C LEU A 79 0.62 -4.80 -11.87
N ARG A 80 0.65 -5.85 -12.69
CA ARG A 80 0.46 -7.22 -12.19
C ARG A 80 1.57 -7.64 -11.24
N SER A 81 2.82 -7.27 -11.50
CA SER A 81 3.93 -7.51 -10.58
C SER A 81 3.76 -6.75 -9.26
N ILE A 82 3.12 -5.58 -9.25
CA ILE A 82 2.77 -4.88 -8.02
C ILE A 82 1.71 -5.65 -7.23
N GLU A 83 0.59 -5.99 -7.87
CA GLU A 83 -0.50 -6.76 -7.27
C GLU A 83 -0.03 -8.09 -6.68
N LEU A 84 0.81 -8.82 -7.42
CA LEU A 84 1.34 -10.11 -6.98
C LEU A 84 2.15 -10.01 -5.69
N MET A 85 2.80 -8.87 -5.37
CA MET A 85 3.47 -8.71 -4.08
C MET A 85 2.46 -8.75 -2.91
N PHE A 86 1.31 -8.11 -3.06
CA PHE A 86 0.26 -8.10 -2.04
C PHE A 86 -0.46 -9.44 -1.97
N LEU A 87 -0.85 -10.01 -3.12
CA LEU A 87 -1.53 -11.32 -3.20
C LEU A 87 -0.67 -12.49 -2.67
N ARG A 88 0.66 -12.39 -2.72
CA ARG A 88 1.57 -13.40 -2.16
C ARG A 88 1.78 -13.24 -0.65
N THR A 89 1.38 -12.12 -0.06
CA THR A 89 1.69 -11.79 1.35
C THR A 89 0.46 -11.76 2.24
N PHE A 90 -0.65 -11.23 1.74
CA PHE A 90 -1.90 -11.09 2.49
C PHE A 90 -2.97 -12.03 1.92
N GLU A 91 -3.94 -12.37 2.76
CA GLU A 91 -5.14 -13.09 2.35
C GLU A 91 -5.83 -12.39 1.17
N GLU A 92 -6.46 -13.14 0.27
CA GLU A 92 -7.06 -12.59 -0.95
C GLU A 92 -8.05 -11.45 -0.67
N LYS A 93 -8.83 -11.59 0.40
CA LYS A 93 -9.78 -10.56 0.87
C LYS A 93 -9.13 -9.29 1.41
N LEU A 94 -7.85 -9.35 1.79
CA LEU A 94 -7.08 -8.23 2.32
C LEU A 94 -6.09 -7.64 1.31
N ALA A 95 -5.62 -8.43 0.35
CA ALA A 95 -4.53 -8.03 -0.52
C ALA A 95 -4.82 -6.75 -1.31
N TYR A 96 -5.97 -6.66 -1.97
CA TYR A 96 -6.36 -5.47 -2.73
C TYR A 96 -6.69 -4.27 -1.86
N PRO A 97 -7.49 -4.37 -0.78
CA PRO A 97 -7.79 -3.19 0.00
C PRO A 97 -6.57 -2.65 0.76
N VAL A 98 -5.67 -3.52 1.26
CA VAL A 98 -4.36 -3.10 1.79
C VAL A 98 -3.52 -2.42 0.72
N MET A 99 -3.49 -2.97 -0.50
CA MET A 99 -2.74 -2.39 -1.63
C MET A 99 -3.25 -1.01 -2.00
N ASN A 100 -4.55 -0.87 -2.22
CA ASN A 100 -5.16 0.36 -2.69
C ASN A 100 -5.08 1.45 -1.61
N ALA A 101 -5.38 1.14 -0.35
CA ALA A 101 -5.23 2.09 0.76
C ALA A 101 -3.76 2.53 0.94
N PHE A 102 -2.81 1.59 0.82
CA PHE A 102 -1.39 1.92 0.91
C PHE A 102 -0.91 2.82 -0.22
N ILE A 103 -1.20 2.45 -1.48
CA ILE A 103 -0.75 3.19 -2.66
C ILE A 103 -1.39 4.57 -2.68
N TRP A 104 -2.69 4.69 -2.37
CA TRP A 104 -3.34 5.98 -2.17
C TRP A 104 -2.57 6.85 -1.18
N SER A 105 -2.33 6.32 0.02
CA SER A 105 -1.62 7.03 1.07
C SER A 105 -0.21 7.46 0.64
N LEU A 106 0.49 6.60 -0.12
CA LEU A 106 1.83 6.86 -0.62
C LEU A 106 1.86 7.94 -1.72
N LEU A 107 0.83 8.00 -2.56
CA LEU A 107 0.65 9.04 -3.59
C LEU A 107 0.30 10.38 -2.96
N CYS A 108 -0.63 10.42 -1.99
CA CYS A 108 -0.98 11.64 -1.25
C CYS A 108 0.22 12.27 -0.54
N ARG A 109 1.09 11.45 0.06
CA ARG A 109 2.30 11.94 0.76
C ARG A 109 3.42 12.36 -0.19
N GLY A 110 3.36 11.94 -1.46
CA GLY A 110 4.35 12.30 -2.47
C GLY A 110 5.78 12.01 -2.01
N LYS A 111 6.67 13.00 -2.12
CA LYS A 111 8.11 12.79 -1.91
C LYS A 111 8.56 12.72 -0.44
N GLU A 112 7.64 12.82 0.50
CA GLU A 112 7.93 12.81 1.95
C GLU A 112 8.34 11.42 2.44
N TYR A 113 9.31 11.37 3.35
CA TYR A 113 9.69 10.14 4.03
C TYR A 113 8.86 9.97 5.30
N VAL A 114 7.94 9.00 5.28
CA VAL A 114 6.94 8.78 6.33
C VAL A 114 7.17 7.41 7.00
N PRO A 115 6.95 7.28 8.33
CA PRO A 115 7.06 5.98 9.01
C PRO A 115 6.13 4.94 8.42
N VAL A 116 6.59 3.68 8.31
CA VAL A 116 5.74 2.59 7.82
C VAL A 116 4.52 2.35 8.71
N ARG A 117 4.67 2.58 10.01
CA ARG A 117 3.59 2.50 11.00
C ARG A 117 2.46 3.49 10.71
N SER A 118 2.77 4.70 10.21
CA SER A 118 1.76 5.67 9.79
C SER A 118 0.86 5.11 8.70
N TYR A 119 1.45 4.47 7.69
CA TYR A 119 0.67 3.82 6.63
C TYR A 119 -0.16 2.65 7.16
N ALA A 120 0.39 1.82 8.06
CA ALA A 120 -0.36 0.72 8.66
C ALA A 120 -1.58 1.21 9.46
N ILE A 121 -1.43 2.30 10.23
CA ILE A 121 -2.51 2.93 10.99
C ILE A 121 -3.59 3.47 10.06
N GLU A 122 -3.22 4.13 8.96
CA GLU A 122 -4.23 4.62 8.00
C GLU A 122 -4.99 3.47 7.34
N ILE A 123 -4.32 2.36 6.98
CA ILE A 123 -5.00 1.19 6.43
C ILE A 123 -5.94 0.58 7.50
N LEU A 124 -5.54 0.52 8.77
CA LEU A 124 -6.39 0.07 9.88
C LEU A 124 -7.63 0.96 10.07
N LYS A 125 -7.53 2.26 9.83
CA LYS A 125 -8.69 3.17 9.87
C LYS A 125 -9.67 2.89 8.73
N TRP A 126 -9.17 2.48 7.56
CA TRP A 126 -9.98 2.27 6.36
C TRP A 126 -10.73 0.93 6.38
N ILE A 127 -10.04 -0.15 6.75
CA ILE A 127 -10.57 -1.53 6.71
C ILE A 127 -10.35 -2.28 8.04
N PRO A 128 -10.82 -1.71 9.16
CA PRO A 128 -10.56 -2.24 10.49
C PRO A 128 -11.10 -3.65 10.69
N SER A 129 -12.34 -3.90 10.24
CA SER A 129 -13.04 -5.17 10.43
C SER A 129 -12.31 -6.32 9.75
N GLU A 130 -11.89 -6.10 8.50
CA GLU A 130 -11.18 -7.08 7.70
C GLU A 130 -9.83 -7.40 8.31
N ILE A 131 -9.05 -6.39 8.72
CA ILE A 131 -7.73 -6.63 9.30
C ILE A 131 -7.85 -7.35 10.64
N MET A 132 -8.73 -6.87 11.53
CA MET A 132 -8.91 -7.44 12.86
C MET A 132 -9.52 -8.86 12.84
N HIS A 133 -10.09 -9.28 11.71
CA HIS A 133 -10.48 -10.68 11.53
C HIS A 133 -9.28 -11.63 11.44
N PHE A 134 -8.15 -11.18 10.89
CA PHE A 134 -6.97 -12.02 10.64
C PHE A 134 -5.79 -11.72 11.57
N TYR A 135 -5.73 -10.52 12.14
CA TYR A 135 -4.57 -10.03 12.89
C TYR A 135 -4.98 -9.31 14.18
N LEU A 136 -4.14 -9.41 15.21
CA LEU A 136 -4.08 -8.36 16.22
C LEU A 136 -3.40 -7.12 15.61
N GLU A 137 -3.76 -5.93 16.10
CA GLU A 137 -3.26 -4.63 15.60
C GLU A 137 -1.72 -4.60 15.43
N GLU A 138 -0.98 -4.90 16.50
CA GLU A 138 0.49 -4.93 16.48
C GLU A 138 1.06 -6.00 15.54
N GLU A 139 0.36 -7.14 15.40
CA GLU A 139 0.78 -8.21 14.49
C GLU A 139 0.63 -7.78 13.03
N PHE A 140 -0.46 -7.07 12.70
CA PHE A 140 -0.63 -6.47 11.39
C PHE A 140 0.45 -5.43 11.10
N ILE A 141 0.72 -4.52 12.03
CA ILE A 141 1.76 -3.48 11.85
C ILE A 141 3.13 -4.12 11.63
N GLU A 142 3.50 -5.13 12.42
CA GLU A 142 4.76 -5.85 12.24
C GLU A 142 4.82 -6.60 10.90
N ALA A 143 3.73 -7.28 10.51
CA ALA A 143 3.63 -8.03 9.25
C ALA A 143 3.73 -7.09 8.04
N PHE A 144 2.93 -6.03 8.02
CA PHE A 144 2.96 -4.99 6.99
C PHE A 144 4.34 -4.33 6.91
N SER A 145 4.95 -4.04 8.06
CA SER A 145 6.29 -3.45 8.11
C SER A 145 7.37 -4.36 7.52
N LYS A 146 7.33 -5.67 7.80
CA LYS A 146 8.24 -6.63 7.17
C LYS A 146 8.00 -6.72 5.67
N PHE A 147 6.74 -6.77 5.25
CA PHE A 147 6.33 -6.80 3.86
C PHE A 147 6.89 -5.60 3.07
N VAL A 148 6.67 -4.38 3.54
CA VAL A 148 7.17 -3.16 2.90
C VAL A 148 8.69 -3.21 2.72
N LYS A 149 9.44 -3.59 3.76
CA LYS A 149 10.90 -3.68 3.68
C LYS A 149 11.36 -4.78 2.73
N GLN A 150 10.74 -5.95 2.77
CA GLN A 150 11.23 -7.15 2.08
C GLN A 150 10.75 -7.26 0.64
N GLN A 151 9.58 -6.72 0.33
CA GLN A 151 8.96 -6.76 -0.99
C GLN A 151 9.02 -5.39 -1.65
N LEU A 152 8.33 -4.39 -1.11
CA LEU A 152 8.15 -3.11 -1.81
C LEU A 152 9.45 -2.32 -1.98
N CYS A 153 10.32 -2.30 -0.96
CA CYS A 153 11.60 -1.61 -1.03
C CYS A 153 12.63 -2.35 -1.91
N THR A 154 12.59 -3.68 -1.95
CA THR A 154 13.54 -4.47 -2.76
C THR A 154 13.13 -4.57 -4.23
N LYS A 155 11.85 -4.31 -4.52
CA LYS A 155 11.24 -4.36 -5.85
C LYS A 155 10.97 -2.98 -6.44
N GLY A 156 11.58 -1.94 -5.86
CA GLY A 156 11.59 -0.60 -6.44
C GLY A 156 10.29 0.18 -6.33
N VAL A 157 9.31 -0.27 -5.53
CA VAL A 157 8.06 0.48 -5.27
C VAL A 157 8.30 1.56 -4.22
N CYS A 158 9.09 1.27 -3.20
CA CYS A 158 9.42 2.19 -2.12
C CYS A 158 10.95 2.40 -2.01
N SER A 159 11.34 3.57 -1.49
CA SER A 159 12.71 3.88 -1.09
C SER A 159 12.81 4.05 0.41
N LEU A 160 13.85 3.49 1.01
CA LEU A 160 14.19 3.69 2.43
C LEU A 160 14.96 5.00 2.61
N ALA A 161 14.68 5.76 3.68
CA ALA A 161 15.49 6.94 4.02
C ALA A 161 16.91 6.54 4.46
N LYS A 162 17.01 5.42 5.19
CA LYS A 162 18.24 4.81 5.68
C LYS A 162 18.01 3.31 5.91
N ARG A 163 19.09 2.54 6.05
CA ARG A 163 18.98 1.12 6.41
C ARG A 163 18.35 0.97 7.81
N PRO A 164 17.19 0.31 7.93
CA PRO A 164 16.51 0.17 9.22
C PRO A 164 17.14 -0.94 10.07
N THR A 165 17.05 -0.78 11.39
CA THR A 165 17.38 -1.80 12.38
C THR A 165 16.25 -2.82 12.50
N ALA A 166 16.54 -3.98 13.11
CA ALA A 166 15.51 -5.00 13.36
C ALA A 166 14.38 -4.48 14.26
N ALA A 167 14.69 -3.60 15.23
CA ALA A 167 13.70 -3.00 16.10
C ALA A 167 12.81 -1.98 15.36
N GLU A 168 13.40 -1.15 14.50
CA GLU A 168 12.62 -0.23 13.65
C GLU A 168 11.71 -1.01 12.68
N ILE A 169 12.20 -2.13 12.10
CA ILE A 169 11.36 -3.01 11.28
C ILE A 169 10.23 -3.61 12.11
N LYS A 170 10.51 -4.15 13.29
CA LYS A 170 9.48 -4.73 14.15
C LYS A 170 8.35 -3.72 14.46
N LYS A 171 8.72 -2.48 14.76
CA LYS A 171 7.78 -1.42 15.15
C LYS A 171 7.22 -0.60 13.98
N GLY A 172 7.68 -0.80 12.74
CA GLY A 172 7.32 0.05 11.60
C GLY A 172 7.79 1.50 11.70
N THR A 173 8.81 1.81 12.51
CA THR A 173 9.24 3.20 12.79
C THR A 173 10.29 3.73 11.81
N TYR A 174 10.77 2.91 10.88
CA TYR A 174 11.60 3.39 9.78
C TYR A 174 10.75 4.10 8.72
N THR A 175 11.37 5.04 8.02
CA THR A 175 10.67 5.88 7.05
C THR A 175 10.92 5.44 5.62
N ILE A 176 9.87 5.54 4.81
CA ILE A 176 9.86 5.24 3.38
C ILE A 176 9.21 6.36 2.60
N ARG A 177 9.42 6.36 1.29
CA ARG A 177 8.62 7.09 0.31
C ARG A 177 8.41 6.24 -0.93
N GLY A 178 7.45 6.60 -1.78
CA GLY A 178 7.34 5.99 -3.12
C GLY A 178 8.53 6.37 -4.00
N THR A 179 8.88 5.50 -4.94
CA THR A 179 9.91 5.80 -5.93
C THR A 179 9.35 6.66 -7.06
N ASP A 180 10.25 7.34 -7.78
CA ASP A 180 9.87 8.05 -9.01
C ASP A 180 9.26 7.09 -10.05
N ALA A 181 9.65 5.81 -10.03
CA ALA A 181 9.07 4.78 -10.90
C ALA A 181 7.58 4.57 -10.61
N LEU A 182 7.20 4.52 -9.33
CA LEU A 182 5.80 4.43 -8.92
C LEU A 182 5.02 5.69 -9.31
N TYR A 183 5.56 6.88 -9.02
CA TYR A 183 4.90 8.17 -9.35
C TYR A 183 4.81 8.45 -10.85
N THR A 184 5.69 7.85 -11.64
CA THR A 184 5.64 7.88 -13.11
C THR A 184 4.57 6.92 -13.65
N LEU A 185 4.30 5.83 -12.93
CA LEU A 185 3.33 4.80 -13.33
C LEU A 185 1.88 5.20 -12.97
N LEU A 186 1.68 5.66 -11.73
CA LEU A 186 0.37 5.87 -11.13
C LEU A 186 0.18 7.32 -10.67
N LYS A 187 -1.05 7.80 -10.81
CA LYS A 187 -1.56 9.01 -10.18
C LYS A 187 -2.89 8.72 -9.51
N ILE A 188 -3.24 9.53 -8.52
CA ILE A 188 -4.61 9.57 -8.01
C ILE A 188 -5.51 10.07 -9.14
N ARG A 189 -6.68 9.45 -9.32
CA ARG A 189 -7.71 10.00 -10.19
C ARG A 189 -8.32 11.21 -9.50
N ASP A 190 -8.18 12.38 -10.11
CA ASP A 190 -8.89 13.58 -9.68
C ASP A 190 -10.33 13.51 -10.23
N GLU A 191 -11.31 14.07 -9.51
CA GLU A 191 -12.73 14.07 -9.91
C GLU A 191 -13.01 14.80 -11.25
N ASP A 192 -12.02 15.55 -11.77
CA ASP A 192 -12.12 16.41 -12.94
C ASP A 192 -11.54 15.82 -14.26
N ASP A 193 -11.04 14.58 -14.25
CA ASP A 193 -10.47 13.89 -15.43
C ASP A 193 -11.47 12.98 -16.19
#